data_AF-A0A016VIA8-F1
#
_entry.id   AF-A0A016VIA8-F1
#
_cell.length_a   1.000
_cell.length_b   1.000
_cell.length_c   1.000
_cell.angle_alpha   90.00
_cell.angle_beta   90.00
_cell.angle_gamma   90.00
#
_symmetry.space_group_name_H-M   'P 1'
#
loop_
_entity.id
_entity.type
_entity.pdbx_description
1 polymer ?
#
loop_
_entity_poly.entity_id
_entity_poly.type
_entity_poly.pdbx_seq_one_letter_code
_entity_poly.pdbx_strand_id
1 'polypeptide(L)'
;MKILILILAICNCIYCQVESPTPCPDMSKIVQKDKDSSRFAGKIEVTDVTEEDDYYVYKLKWLRFYYSNVNVVFQRMTVEDTFKIRKSCPKLEKGGEYIAFCWSVFECGKVRPYKDLTLEEWRLL
;
A
#
# COMPACT_ATOMS: atom_id res chain seq x y z
N MET A 1 27.56 35.87 28.21
CA MET A 1 26.65 34.70 28.21
C MET A 1 25.30 35.05 27.57
N LYS A 2 25.20 35.27 26.26
CA LYS A 2 23.89 35.44 25.58
C LYS A 2 23.87 34.93 24.12
N ILE A 3 24.94 34.27 23.65
CA ILE A 3 25.08 33.86 22.23
C ILE A 3 25.03 32.32 22.06
N LEU A 4 25.03 31.55 23.14
CA LEU A 4 25.04 30.08 23.08
C LEU A 4 23.65 29.42 23.02
N ILE A 5 22.56 30.18 23.15
CA ILE A 5 21.19 29.62 23.25
C ILE A 5 20.48 29.55 21.88
N LEU A 6 20.97 30.26 20.87
CA LEU A 6 20.31 30.30 19.55
C LEU A 6 20.63 29.10 18.65
N ILE A 7 21.66 28.30 18.94
CA ILE A 7 22.08 27.19 18.06
C ILE A 7 21.30 25.90 18.38
N LEU A 8 20.82 25.74 19.62
CA LEU A 8 20.08 24.53 20.04
C LEU A 8 18.60 24.54 19.63
N ALA A 9 18.02 25.69 19.30
CA ALA A 9 16.61 25.78 18.87
C ALA A 9 16.41 25.47 17.37
N ILE A 10 17.48 25.53 16.55
CA ILE A 10 17.37 25.38 15.09
C ILE A 10 17.51 23.91 14.67
N CYS A 11 18.00 23.03 15.54
CA CYS A 11 18.25 21.62 15.20
C CYS A 11 17.00 20.72 15.24
N ASN A 12 15.88 21.20 15.82
CA ASN A 12 14.62 20.44 15.85
C ASN A 12 13.70 20.69 14.63
N CYS A 13 14.05 21.59 13.72
CA CYS A 13 13.22 21.86 12.53
C CYS A 13 13.66 21.09 11.28
N ILE A 14 14.76 20.31 11.35
CA ILE A 14 15.33 19.62 10.17
C ILE A 14 14.87 18.15 10.07
N TYR A 15 14.25 17.60 11.12
CA TYR A 15 13.51 16.34 11.03
C TYR A 15 12.03 16.58 10.65
N CYS A 16 11.78 17.43 9.65
CA CYS A 16 10.59 17.23 8.83
C CYS A 16 10.83 15.91 8.11
N GLN A 17 10.26 14.82 8.66
CA GLN A 17 10.12 13.56 7.97
C GLN A 17 9.38 13.85 6.67
N VAL A 18 10.14 14.01 5.58
CA VAL A 18 9.58 13.93 4.24
C VAL A 18 9.26 12.45 4.06
N GLU A 19 8.12 12.03 4.61
CA GLU A 19 7.46 10.80 4.17
C GLU A 19 7.20 11.04 2.68
N SER A 20 8.09 10.49 1.84
CA SER A 20 7.94 10.54 0.40
C SER A 20 6.50 10.12 0.09
N PRO A 21 5.74 10.92 -0.68
CA PRO A 21 4.36 10.60 -1.00
C PRO A 21 4.30 9.16 -1.49
N THR A 22 3.63 8.27 -0.74
CA THR A 22 3.31 6.93 -1.26
C THR A 22 2.47 7.18 -2.52
N PRO A 23 2.94 6.80 -3.71
CA PRO A 23 2.21 7.05 -4.94
C PRO A 23 0.84 6.37 -4.86
N CYS A 24 -0.20 7.02 -5.40
CA CYS A 24 -1.54 6.46 -5.38
C CYS A 24 -1.54 5.10 -6.08
N PRO A 25 -2.19 4.08 -5.50
CA PRO A 25 -2.34 2.81 -6.20
C PRO A 25 -3.18 3.00 -7.47
N ASP A 26 -2.70 2.43 -8.56
CA ASP A 26 -3.42 2.38 -9.83
C ASP A 26 -4.58 1.37 -9.73
N MET A 27 -5.80 1.84 -10.03
CA MET A 27 -7.03 1.03 -10.00
C MET A 27 -7.53 0.61 -11.39
N SER A 28 -6.77 0.93 -12.43
CA SER A 28 -7.07 0.54 -13.82
C SER A 28 -6.98 -0.98 -14.01
N LYS A 29 -7.29 -1.47 -15.22
CA LYS A 29 -7.23 -2.90 -15.54
C LYS A 29 -5.83 -3.46 -15.30
N ILE A 30 -5.77 -4.70 -14.82
CA ILE A 30 -4.51 -5.42 -14.66
C ILE A 30 -3.93 -5.72 -16.04
N VAL A 31 -2.64 -5.42 -16.21
CA VAL A 31 -1.87 -5.73 -17.43
C VAL A 31 -0.64 -6.56 -17.08
N GLN A 32 -0.02 -7.22 -18.07
CA GLN A 32 1.14 -8.07 -17.86
C GLN A 32 2.28 -7.35 -17.10
N LYS A 33 2.48 -6.05 -17.37
CA LYS A 33 3.47 -5.22 -16.67
C LYS A 33 3.27 -5.19 -15.16
N ASP A 34 2.03 -5.23 -14.67
CA ASP A 34 1.72 -5.24 -13.23
C ASP A 34 2.27 -6.53 -12.57
N LYS A 35 2.15 -7.66 -13.27
CA LYS A 35 2.73 -8.95 -12.86
C LYS A 35 4.25 -8.90 -12.87
N ASP A 36 4.83 -8.45 -13.99
CA ASP A 36 6.28 -8.46 -14.21
C ASP A 36 7.04 -7.52 -13.26
N SER A 37 6.41 -6.42 -12.85
CA SER A 37 7.02 -5.41 -11.99
C SER A 37 6.78 -5.63 -10.49
N SER A 38 5.93 -6.58 -10.11
CA SER A 38 5.56 -6.82 -8.72
C SER A 38 6.19 -8.08 -8.16
N ARG A 39 6.56 -8.05 -6.88
CA ARG A 39 7.17 -9.19 -6.18
C ARG A 39 6.15 -10.24 -5.75
N PHE A 40 4.91 -9.83 -5.55
CA PHE A 40 3.80 -10.72 -5.22
C PHE A 40 2.47 -10.05 -5.58
N ALA A 41 1.44 -10.88 -5.74
CA ALA A 41 0.07 -10.41 -5.83
C ALA A 41 -0.86 -11.26 -4.97
N GLY A 42 -1.86 -10.62 -4.38
CA GLY A 42 -2.82 -11.30 -3.51
C GLY A 42 -4.19 -10.65 -3.47
N LYS A 43 -5.16 -11.45 -3.07
CA LYS A 43 -6.50 -10.99 -2.70
C LYS A 43 -6.45 -10.45 -1.27
N ILE A 44 -6.84 -9.19 -1.11
CA ILE A 44 -6.99 -8.50 0.18
C ILE A 44 -8.45 -8.15 0.43
N GLU A 45 -8.81 -8.09 1.70
CA GLU A 45 -10.07 -7.54 2.20
C GLU A 45 -9.77 -6.34 3.08
N VAL A 46 -10.45 -5.22 2.86
CA VAL A 46 -10.36 -4.04 3.71
C VAL A 46 -11.26 -4.26 4.93
N THR A 47 -10.67 -4.61 6.06
CA THR A 47 -11.42 -4.90 7.30
C THR A 47 -11.80 -3.64 8.06
N ASP A 48 -11.00 -2.58 7.95
CA ASP A 48 -11.27 -1.31 8.62
C ASP A 48 -10.63 -0.13 7.88
N VAL A 49 -11.20 1.06 8.07
CA VAL A 49 -10.72 2.32 7.48
C VAL A 49 -10.77 3.41 8.55
N THR A 50 -9.62 3.99 8.86
CA THR A 50 -9.48 5.14 9.74
C THR A 50 -9.01 6.35 8.94
N GLU A 51 -9.51 7.54 9.26
CA GLU A 51 -9.06 8.78 8.63
C GLU A 51 -8.05 9.47 9.57
N GLU A 52 -6.83 9.65 9.09
CA GLU A 52 -5.79 10.52 9.68
C GLU A 52 -5.68 11.80 8.83
N ASP A 53 -4.94 12.82 9.27
CA ASP A 53 -4.90 14.17 8.67
C ASP A 53 -5.02 14.17 7.13
N ASP A 54 -3.97 13.69 6.44
CA ASP A 54 -3.90 13.63 4.97
C ASP A 54 -4.08 12.22 4.39
N TYR A 55 -4.36 11.22 5.24
CA TYR A 55 -4.33 9.81 4.86
C TYR A 55 -5.59 9.06 5.26
N TYR A 56 -5.95 8.09 4.44
CA TYR A 56 -6.75 6.94 4.86
C TYR A 56 -5.80 5.83 5.29
N VAL A 57 -6.04 5.29 6.48
CA VAL A 57 -5.32 4.14 7.03
C VAL A 57 -6.24 2.92 6.99
N TYR A 58 -5.83 1.92 6.21
CA TYR A 58 -6.61 0.72 5.96
C TYR A 58 -6.02 -0.47 6.71
N LYS A 59 -6.86 -1.20 7.45
CA LYS A 59 -6.51 -2.53 7.94
C LYS A 59 -6.93 -3.58 6.94
N LEU A 60 -6.00 -4.43 6.55
CA LEU A 60 -6.12 -5.39 5.48
C LEU A 60 -6.02 -6.81 6.01
N LYS A 61 -6.81 -7.70 5.43
CA LYS A 61 -6.68 -9.14 5.62
C LYS A 61 -6.27 -9.79 4.31
N TRP A 62 -5.11 -10.44 4.31
CA TRP A 62 -4.60 -11.20 3.18
C TRP A 62 -5.31 -12.55 3.06
N LEU A 63 -6.25 -12.65 2.13
CA LEU A 63 -7.07 -13.84 1.92
C LEU A 63 -6.33 -14.92 1.14
N ARG A 64 -5.70 -14.55 0.02
CA ARG A 64 -4.99 -15.48 -0.88
C ARG A 64 -3.82 -14.78 -1.53
N PHE A 65 -2.71 -15.50 -1.74
CA PHE A 65 -1.64 -15.09 -2.64
C PHE A 65 -1.79 -15.85 -3.95
N TYR A 66 -1.74 -15.15 -5.08
CA TYR A 66 -1.79 -15.77 -6.42
C TYR A 66 -0.39 -16.12 -6.91
N TYR A 67 0.56 -15.22 -6.68
CA TYR A 67 1.98 -15.51 -6.83
C TYR A 67 2.81 -14.71 -5.83
N SER A 68 4.01 -15.19 -5.53
CA SER A 68 5.03 -14.50 -4.76
C SER A 68 6.40 -15.00 -5.18
N ASN A 69 7.38 -14.10 -5.17
CA ASN A 69 8.78 -14.43 -5.42
C ASN A 69 9.45 -15.13 -4.23
N VAL A 70 8.76 -15.21 -3.08
CA VAL A 70 9.19 -15.94 -1.88
C VAL A 70 8.15 -16.99 -1.50
N ASN A 71 8.50 -17.85 -0.54
CA ASN A 71 7.56 -18.82 -0.01
C ASN A 71 6.32 -18.12 0.60
N VAL A 72 5.11 -18.60 0.28
CA VAL A 72 3.84 -17.99 0.71
C VAL A 72 3.69 -17.93 2.24
N VAL A 73 4.24 -18.91 2.96
CA VAL A 73 4.22 -18.91 4.44
C VAL A 73 5.08 -17.76 4.97
N PHE A 74 6.26 -17.54 4.41
CA PHE A 74 7.12 -16.41 4.76
C PHE A 74 6.51 -15.07 4.34
N GLN A 75 5.88 -15.01 3.16
CA GLN A 75 5.16 -13.82 2.69
C GLN A 75 4.05 -13.42 3.67
N ARG A 76 3.27 -14.39 4.17
CA ARG A 76 2.18 -14.13 5.12
C ARG A 76 2.68 -13.62 6.48
N MET A 77 3.88 -14.01 6.89
CA MET A 77 4.49 -13.54 8.14
C MET A 77 5.07 -12.13 8.05
N THR A 78 5.42 -11.67 6.85
CA THR A 78 6.17 -10.43 6.65
C THR A 78 5.39 -9.32 5.97
N VAL A 79 4.26 -9.65 5.31
CA VAL A 79 3.41 -8.64 4.69
C VAL A 79 2.73 -7.78 5.74
N GLU A 80 2.72 -6.47 5.52
CA GLU A 80 1.98 -5.57 6.39
C GLU A 80 0.48 -5.76 6.21
N ASP A 81 -0.23 -5.61 7.33
CA ASP A 81 -1.68 -5.61 7.38
C ASP A 81 -2.25 -4.18 7.36
N THR A 82 -1.40 -3.15 7.26
CA THR A 82 -1.82 -1.76 7.33
C THR A 82 -1.28 -0.97 6.14
N PHE A 83 -2.18 -0.39 5.33
CA PHE A 83 -1.81 0.50 4.22
C PHE A 83 -2.22 1.93 4.50
N LYS A 84 -1.34 2.87 4.18
CA LYS A 84 -1.65 4.31 4.18
C LYS A 84 -1.77 4.81 2.75
N ILE A 85 -2.89 5.45 2.41
CA ILE A 85 -3.10 6.06 1.10
C ILE A 85 -3.55 7.50 1.32
N ARG A 86 -2.98 8.46 0.59
CA ARG A 86 -3.39 9.87 0.68
C ARG A 86 -4.87 10.04 0.34
N LYS A 87 -5.54 10.97 1.02
CA LYS A 87 -6.95 11.30 0.78
C LYS A 87 -7.23 11.82 -0.64
N SER A 88 -6.21 12.33 -1.33
CA SER A 88 -6.28 12.75 -2.74
C SER A 88 -6.35 11.56 -3.72
N CYS A 89 -6.01 10.35 -3.28
CA CYS A 89 -6.08 9.15 -4.10
C CYS A 89 -7.48 8.53 -4.05
N PRO A 90 -7.81 7.61 -4.98
CA PRO A 90 -9.05 6.84 -4.91
C PRO A 90 -9.17 6.07 -3.58
N LYS A 91 -10.36 6.18 -2.95
CA LYS A 91 -10.66 5.55 -1.66
C LYS A 91 -10.95 4.05 -1.83
N LEU A 92 -10.49 3.24 -0.89
CA LEU A 92 -10.94 1.84 -0.77
C LEU A 92 -12.12 1.76 0.19
N GLU A 93 -13.04 0.85 -0.09
CA GLU A 93 -14.26 0.70 0.69
C GLU A 93 -14.08 -0.36 1.79
N LYS A 94 -14.60 -0.08 2.99
CA LYS A 94 -14.65 -1.07 4.08
C LYS A 94 -15.49 -2.28 3.65
N GLY A 95 -14.99 -3.48 3.91
CA GLY A 95 -15.54 -4.75 3.42
C GLY A 95 -15.27 -5.03 1.94
N GLY A 96 -14.58 -4.11 1.24
CA GLY A 96 -14.21 -4.29 -0.15
C GLY A 96 -13.10 -5.33 -0.31
N GLU A 97 -13.23 -6.16 -1.33
CA GLU A 97 -12.19 -7.10 -1.75
C GLU A 97 -11.46 -6.59 -2.98
N TYR A 98 -10.13 -6.71 -2.98
CA TYR A 98 -9.27 -6.20 -4.04
C TYR A 98 -8.17 -7.19 -4.38
N ILE A 99 -7.66 -7.11 -5.61
CA ILE A 99 -6.36 -7.66 -5.98
C ILE A 99 -5.31 -6.57 -5.80
N ALA A 100 -4.30 -6.85 -5.00
CA ALA A 100 -3.14 -5.99 -4.83
C ALA A 100 -1.91 -6.60 -5.51
N PHE A 101 -1.20 -5.80 -6.31
CA PHE A 101 0.13 -6.12 -6.83
C PHE A 101 1.16 -5.24 -6.14
N CYS A 102 2.17 -5.86 -5.55
CA CYS A 102 3.06 -5.20 -4.60
C CYS A 102 4.52 -5.41 -4.93
N TRP A 103 5.30 -4.32 -4.94
CA TRP A 103 6.75 -4.38 -5.12
C TRP A 103 7.50 -4.59 -3.80
N SER A 104 6.86 -4.30 -2.66
CA SER A 104 7.40 -4.54 -1.33
C SER A 104 6.29 -5.00 -0.38
N VAL A 105 6.67 -5.44 0.82
CA VAL A 105 5.71 -5.87 1.85
C VAL A 105 4.88 -4.70 2.43
N PHE A 106 5.29 -3.46 2.17
CA PHE A 106 4.66 -2.23 2.68
C PHE A 106 3.86 -1.48 1.61
N GLU A 107 4.01 -1.86 0.34
CA GLU A 107 3.66 -0.96 -0.75
C GLU A 107 3.18 -1.69 -2.01
N CYS A 108 2.00 -1.29 -2.48
CA CYS A 108 1.33 -1.88 -3.62
C CYS A 108 0.97 -0.83 -4.67
N GLY A 109 1.38 -1.10 -5.90
CA GLY A 109 1.22 -0.19 -7.03
C GLY A 109 -0.10 -0.31 -7.73
N LYS A 110 -0.68 -1.49 -7.69
CA LYS A 110 -1.96 -1.79 -8.29
C LYS A 110 -2.92 -2.26 -7.22
N VAL A 111 -4.11 -1.70 -7.20
CA VAL A 111 -5.23 -2.20 -6.39
C VAL A 111 -6.49 -2.22 -7.25
N ARG A 112 -6.91 -3.41 -7.67
CA ARG A 112 -8.08 -3.61 -8.55
C ARG A 112 -9.25 -4.20 -7.77
N PRO A 113 -10.46 -3.62 -7.80
CA PRO A 113 -11.63 -4.24 -7.17
C PRO A 113 -11.85 -5.66 -7.69
N TYR A 114 -11.95 -6.62 -6.78
CA TYR A 114 -12.01 -8.05 -7.12
C TYR A 114 -13.25 -8.40 -7.95
N LYS A 115 -14.38 -7.77 -7.64
CA LYS A 115 -15.65 -7.94 -8.36
C LYS A 115 -15.62 -7.45 -9.81
N ASP A 116 -14.67 -6.58 -10.17
CA ASP A 116 -14.58 -5.96 -11.49
C ASP A 116 -13.51 -6.62 -12.38
N LEU A 117 -13.00 -7.80 -11.98
CA LEU A 117 -12.01 -8.56 -12.75
C LEU A 117 -12.64 -9.19 -13.99
N THR A 118 -12.04 -8.91 -15.15
CA THR A 118 -12.35 -9.60 -16.40
C THR A 118 -11.64 -10.96 -16.47
N LEU A 119 -12.08 -11.83 -17.40
CA LEU A 119 -11.44 -13.13 -17.64
C LEU A 119 -9.97 -13.00 -18.07
N GLU A 120 -9.61 -11.92 -18.76
CA GLU A 120 -8.24 -11.66 -19.18
C GLU A 120 -7.35 -11.31 -17.98
N GLU A 121 -7.84 -10.44 -17.09
CA GLU A 121 -7.14 -10.09 -15.85
C GLU A 121 -6.97 -11.31 -14.93
N TRP A 122 -7.96 -12.20 -14.87
CA TRP A 122 -7.88 -13.45 -14.13
C TRP A 122 -6.74 -14.37 -14.56
N ARG A 123 -6.37 -14.37 -15.85
CA ARG A 123 -5.24 -15.16 -16.37
C ARG A 123 -3.88 -14.58 -15.98
N LEU A 124 -3.83 -13.32 -15.55
CA LEU A 124 -2.61 -12.64 -15.15
C LEU A 124 -2.29 -12.81 -13.66
N LEU A 125 -3.26 -13.25 -12.84
CA LEU A 125 -3.04 -13.63 -11.45
C LEU A 125 -2.22 -14.93 -11.38
#